data_AF-Q2TWA1-F1
#
_entry.id   AF-Q2TWA1-F1
#
_cell.length_a   1.000
_cell.length_b   1.000
_cell.length_c   1.000
_cell.angle_alpha   90.00
_cell.angle_beta   90.00
_cell.angle_gamma   90.00
#
_symmetry.space_group_name_H-M   'P 1'
#
loop_
_entity.id
_entity.type
_entity.pdbx_description
1 polymer ?
#
loop_
_entity_poly.entity_id
_entity_poly.type
_entity_poly.pdbx_seq_one_letter_code
_entity_poly.pdbx_strand_id
1 'polypeptide(L)'
;MEDSHPAEAEQHDLLLVVDATASMSSFLASLRASLRQIVSMSVLTRCFSRIGLLAYRDYSAPNLLQWSGWYDTSQNATGTQPDLLEIAASLRTEGNYDTPEAAKTGLAKAYEVMRPDAKTVILFYTDAPPHMAGNAQLPDLWRIEDNGISEREALSDPTSYGGYGPVFKDWVSACNLLREGEKKAQVFCLLQPGMSHSFVSYYNYLCTMTQGSCIVLHGDLPSVITKVTIGSSVDLDGIRQAGC
;
A
#
# COMPACT_ATOMS: atom_id res chain seq x y z
N MET A 1 -10.26 -30.31 -32.69
CA MET A 1 -11.11 -29.36 -31.93
C MET A 1 -10.39 -29.13 -30.63
N GLU A 2 -9.46 -28.19 -30.64
CA GLU A 2 -8.80 -27.70 -29.44
C GLU A 2 -9.65 -26.54 -28.94
N ASP A 3 -10.23 -26.72 -27.75
CA ASP A 3 -10.92 -25.68 -27.01
C ASP A 3 -9.90 -24.58 -26.67
N SER A 4 -9.89 -23.52 -27.46
CA SER A 4 -9.28 -22.26 -27.05
C SER A 4 -10.19 -21.62 -25.99
N HIS A 5 -9.94 -21.94 -24.72
CA HIS A 5 -10.42 -21.12 -23.63
C HIS A 5 -9.85 -19.70 -23.83
N PRO A 6 -10.69 -18.66 -23.98
CA PRO A 6 -10.17 -17.30 -23.99
C PRO A 6 -9.46 -17.07 -22.65
N ALA A 7 -8.21 -16.62 -22.70
CA ALA A 7 -7.49 -16.23 -21.50
C ALA A 7 -8.38 -15.23 -20.74
N GLU A 8 -8.82 -15.59 -19.53
CA GLU A 8 -9.56 -14.67 -18.67
C GLU A 8 -8.72 -13.40 -18.53
N ALA A 9 -9.33 -12.26 -18.84
CA ALA A 9 -8.61 -11.00 -18.83
C ALA A 9 -8.07 -10.73 -17.42
N GLU A 10 -6.76 -10.47 -17.32
CA GLU A 10 -6.07 -10.29 -16.03
C GLU A 10 -6.81 -9.24 -15.17
N GLN A 11 -7.36 -9.69 -14.04
CA GLN A 11 -8.08 -8.83 -13.10
C GLN A 11 -7.07 -8.10 -12.24
N HIS A 12 -7.29 -6.78 -12.11
CA HIS A 12 -6.48 -5.94 -11.25
C HIS A 12 -7.32 -5.40 -10.09
N ASP A 13 -6.76 -5.40 -8.89
CA ASP A 13 -7.32 -4.74 -7.71
C ASP A 13 -6.45 -3.52 -7.36
N LEU A 14 -7.02 -2.45 -6.81
CA LEU A 14 -6.29 -1.26 -6.36
C LEU A 14 -6.32 -1.16 -4.84
N LEU A 15 -5.16 -1.15 -4.20
CA LEU A 15 -5.04 -0.96 -2.75
C LEU A 15 -4.22 0.30 -2.45
N LEU A 16 -4.85 1.26 -1.78
CA LEU A 16 -4.14 2.39 -1.20
C LEU A 16 -3.62 1.98 0.18
N VAL A 17 -2.30 1.94 0.36
CA VAL A 17 -1.66 1.70 1.65
C VAL A 17 -1.04 3.01 2.12
N VAL A 18 -1.49 3.51 3.26
CA VAL A 18 -1.23 4.89 3.68
C VAL A 18 -0.66 4.91 5.07
N ASP A 19 0.52 5.53 5.20
CA ASP A 19 1.04 5.96 6.47
C ASP A 19 0.15 7.04 7.07
N ALA A 20 -0.32 6.80 8.29
CA ALA A 20 -1.20 7.68 9.02
C ALA A 20 -0.61 8.06 10.38
N THR A 21 0.71 8.19 10.49
CA THR A 21 1.34 8.75 11.69
C THR A 21 1.26 10.28 11.75
N ALA A 22 1.70 10.89 12.85
CA ALA A 22 1.49 12.30 13.16
C ALA A 22 2.02 13.26 12.08
N SER A 23 3.08 12.88 11.38
CA SER A 23 3.70 13.64 10.29
C SER A 23 2.83 13.72 9.04
N MET A 24 1.97 12.72 8.79
CA MET A 24 1.22 12.55 7.54
C MET A 24 -0.04 13.43 7.42
N SER A 25 -0.22 14.42 8.30
CA SER A 25 -1.47 15.21 8.39
C SER A 25 -1.81 15.98 7.11
N SER A 26 -0.84 16.66 6.50
CA SER A 26 -1.02 17.38 5.23
C SER A 26 -1.26 16.41 4.08
N PHE A 27 -0.57 15.26 4.08
CA PHE A 27 -0.75 14.21 3.10
C PHE A 27 -2.18 13.65 3.13
N LEU A 28 -2.68 13.28 4.31
CA LEU A 28 -4.04 12.76 4.47
C LEU A 28 -5.10 13.78 4.03
N ALA A 29 -4.88 15.07 4.25
CA ALA A 29 -5.77 16.11 3.72
C ALA A 29 -5.79 16.11 2.18
N SER A 30 -4.64 16.00 1.53
CA SER A 30 -4.53 15.88 0.07
C SER A 30 -5.14 14.57 -0.46
N LEU A 31 -4.89 13.44 0.21
CA LEU A 31 -5.46 12.14 -0.16
C LEU A 31 -6.99 12.19 -0.13
N ARG A 32 -7.60 12.78 0.91
CA ARG A 32 -9.06 12.94 0.98
C ARG A 32 -9.63 13.73 -0.20
N ALA A 33 -8.89 14.75 -0.67
CA ALA A 33 -9.30 15.52 -1.85
C ALA A 33 -9.20 14.69 -3.14
N SER A 34 -8.13 13.88 -3.29
CA SER A 34 -7.91 13.04 -4.47
C SER A 34 -8.70 11.74 -4.50
N LEU A 35 -9.08 11.17 -3.35
CA LEU A 35 -9.67 9.83 -3.30
C LEU A 35 -10.99 9.77 -4.08
N ARG A 36 -11.78 10.85 -4.04
CA ARG A 36 -12.99 10.97 -4.88
C ARG A 36 -12.67 10.82 -6.36
N GLN A 37 -11.58 11.45 -6.81
CA GLN A 37 -11.13 11.38 -8.21
C GLN A 37 -10.62 9.98 -8.55
N ILE A 38 -9.83 9.37 -7.67
CA ILE A 38 -9.32 7.99 -7.83
C ILE A 38 -10.49 7.01 -7.98
N VAL A 39 -11.43 7.01 -7.01
CA VAL A 39 -12.60 6.12 -7.03
C VAL A 39 -13.44 6.36 -8.28
N SER A 40 -13.72 7.63 -8.62
CA SER A 40 -14.49 7.97 -9.82
C SER A 40 -13.80 7.47 -11.10
N MET A 41 -12.49 7.69 -11.23
CA MET A 41 -11.71 7.26 -12.39
C MET A 41 -11.70 5.74 -12.49
N SER A 42 -11.43 5.02 -11.41
CA SER A 42 -11.41 3.55 -11.40
C SER A 42 -12.77 2.94 -11.77
N VAL A 43 -13.87 3.55 -11.34
CA VAL A 43 -15.24 3.12 -11.74
C VAL A 43 -15.49 3.41 -13.22
N LEU A 44 -15.05 4.56 -13.74
CA LEU A 44 -15.26 4.96 -15.13
C LEU A 44 -14.41 4.15 -16.13
N THR A 45 -13.13 3.94 -15.83
CA THR A 45 -12.20 3.23 -16.71
C THR A 45 -12.34 1.71 -16.59
N ARG A 46 -12.87 1.22 -15.46
CA ARG A 46 -12.93 -0.21 -15.12
C ARG A 46 -11.56 -0.90 -15.16
N CYS A 47 -10.49 -0.15 -14.91
CA CYS A 47 -9.14 -0.69 -14.83
C CYS A 47 -8.92 -1.53 -13.57
N PHE A 48 -9.75 -1.35 -12.54
CA PHE A 48 -9.71 -2.12 -11.30
C PHE A 48 -11.06 -2.73 -10.98
N SER A 49 -11.05 -4.00 -10.56
CA SER A 49 -12.23 -4.76 -10.14
C SER A 49 -12.68 -4.32 -8.75
N ARG A 50 -11.72 -4.03 -7.86
CA ARG A 50 -11.98 -3.61 -6.49
C ARG A 50 -10.99 -2.55 -6.04
N ILE A 51 -11.43 -1.70 -5.11
CA ILE A 51 -10.62 -0.64 -4.50
C ILE A 51 -10.64 -0.78 -2.98
N GLY A 52 -9.49 -0.69 -2.34
CA GLY A 52 -9.36 -0.73 -0.89
C GLY A 52 -8.47 0.39 -0.37
N LEU A 53 -8.66 0.75 0.89
CA LEU A 53 -7.86 1.70 1.64
C LEU A 53 -7.43 1.08 2.96
N LEU A 54 -6.12 0.99 3.16
CA LEU A 54 -5.48 0.49 4.37
C LEU A 54 -4.59 1.59 4.94
N ALA A 55 -4.94 2.10 6.11
CA ALA A 55 -4.03 2.96 6.87
C ALA A 55 -3.26 2.15 7.90
N TYR A 56 -1.97 2.39 8.02
CA TYR A 56 -1.12 1.89 9.09
C TYR A 56 -0.54 3.05 9.90
N ARG A 57 -0.21 2.81 11.16
CA ARG A 57 0.61 3.69 12.02
C ARG A 57 1.70 2.85 12.68
N ASP A 58 2.42 3.45 13.62
CA ASP A 58 3.31 2.70 14.48
C ASP A 58 2.64 2.02 15.68
N TYR A 59 3.40 1.16 16.37
CA TYR A 59 2.98 0.41 17.56
C TYR A 59 2.76 1.28 18.80
N SER A 60 3.23 2.53 18.79
CA SER A 60 2.88 3.56 19.77
C SER A 60 1.44 4.09 19.60
N ALA A 61 0.81 3.88 18.44
CA ALA A 61 -0.54 4.35 18.17
C ALA A 61 -1.61 3.40 18.73
N PRO A 62 -2.73 3.92 19.26
CA PRO A 62 -3.82 3.07 19.75
C PRO A 62 -4.51 2.30 18.63
N ASN A 63 -4.57 2.85 17.40
CA ASN A 63 -5.13 2.17 16.23
C ASN A 63 -4.05 1.86 15.18
N LEU A 64 -3.34 0.75 15.37
CA LEU A 64 -2.26 0.32 14.47
C LEU A 64 -2.69 0.20 12.99
N LEU A 65 -3.86 -0.39 12.73
CA LEU A 65 -4.37 -0.64 11.37
C LEU A 65 -5.83 -0.20 11.25
N GLN A 66 -6.16 0.42 10.12
CA GLN A 66 -7.53 0.75 9.74
C GLN A 66 -7.77 0.32 8.30
N TRP A 67 -8.58 -0.72 8.12
CA TRP A 67 -8.88 -1.33 6.83
C TRP A 67 -10.30 -1.00 6.39
N SER A 68 -10.47 -0.52 5.16
CA SER A 68 -11.79 -0.14 4.64
C SER A 68 -12.66 -1.30 4.20
N GLY A 69 -12.09 -2.49 3.97
CA GLY A 69 -12.72 -3.49 3.11
C GLY A 69 -12.53 -3.18 1.63
N TRP A 70 -12.91 -4.13 0.79
CA TRP A 70 -12.89 -3.98 -0.66
C TRP A 70 -14.22 -3.39 -1.15
N TYR A 71 -14.14 -2.28 -1.89
CA TYR A 71 -15.23 -1.74 -2.68
C TYR A 71 -15.21 -2.36 -4.07
N ASP A 72 -16.27 -3.05 -4.46
CA ASP A 72 -16.45 -3.66 -5.79
C ASP A 72 -16.91 -2.59 -6.80
N THR A 73 -16.14 -2.42 -7.87
CA THR A 73 -16.41 -1.40 -8.91
C THR A 73 -17.42 -1.88 -9.96
N SER A 74 -17.81 -3.16 -9.92
CA SER A 74 -18.75 -3.74 -10.86
C SER A 74 -20.18 -3.24 -10.62
N GLN A 75 -20.96 -3.17 -11.70
CA GLN A 75 -22.38 -2.79 -11.61
C GLN A 75 -23.24 -3.85 -10.90
N ASN A 76 -22.71 -5.05 -10.74
CA ASN A 76 -23.38 -6.19 -10.12
C ASN A 76 -22.91 -6.42 -8.68
N ALA A 77 -22.18 -5.46 -8.08
CA ALA A 77 -21.75 -5.53 -6.70
C ALA A 77 -22.96 -5.83 -5.79
N THR A 78 -22.90 -6.95 -5.08
CA THR A 78 -23.94 -7.36 -4.13
C THR A 78 -23.44 -7.16 -2.69
N GLY A 79 -24.37 -7.00 -1.75
CA GLY A 79 -24.07 -6.78 -0.34
C GLY A 79 -23.78 -5.33 0.04
N THR A 80 -23.41 -5.12 1.30
CA THR A 80 -23.06 -3.79 1.83
C THR A 80 -21.63 -3.44 1.43
N GLN A 81 -21.47 -2.39 0.64
CA GLN A 81 -20.17 -1.88 0.20
C GLN A 81 -19.62 -0.88 1.23
N PRO A 82 -18.29 -0.83 1.44
CA PRO A 82 -17.70 0.18 2.30
C PRO A 82 -17.80 1.57 1.66
N ASP A 83 -18.13 2.60 2.45
CA ASP A 83 -18.02 3.97 2.00
C ASP A 83 -16.56 4.44 2.13
N LEU A 84 -15.80 4.29 1.03
CA LEU A 84 -14.40 4.67 0.98
C LEU A 84 -14.18 6.17 1.28
N LEU A 85 -15.16 7.03 0.94
CA LEU A 85 -15.04 8.47 1.16
C LEU A 85 -15.26 8.82 2.62
N GLU A 86 -16.23 8.20 3.27
CA GLU A 86 -16.46 8.33 4.71
C GLU A 86 -15.27 7.80 5.50
N ILE A 87 -14.75 6.63 5.12
CA ILE A 87 -13.58 6.02 5.79
C ILE A 87 -12.33 6.90 5.62
N ALA A 88 -12.09 7.44 4.43
CA ALA A 88 -10.99 8.38 4.22
C ALA A 88 -11.17 9.69 5.00
N ALA A 89 -12.41 10.18 5.10
CA ALA A 89 -12.73 11.35 5.89
C ALA A 89 -12.57 11.10 7.40
N SER A 90 -12.73 9.85 7.85
CA SER A 90 -12.55 9.46 9.25
C SER A 90 -11.11 9.16 9.63
N LEU A 91 -10.21 8.88 8.67
CA LEU A 91 -8.77 8.70 8.94
C LEU A 91 -8.24 9.84 9.82
N ARG A 92 -7.49 9.52 10.87
CA ARG A 92 -6.75 10.50 11.67
C ARG A 92 -5.29 10.09 11.71
N THR A 93 -4.43 11.08 11.83
CA THR A 93 -3.04 10.84 12.18
C THR A 93 -2.97 10.45 13.65
N GLU A 94 -2.22 9.41 13.98
CA GLU A 94 -2.04 8.92 15.35
C GLU A 94 -0.57 8.57 15.60
N GLY A 95 -0.21 8.25 16.85
CA GLY A 95 1.19 7.99 17.21
C GLY A 95 1.99 9.29 17.39
N ASN A 96 3.30 9.16 17.37
CA ASN A 96 4.24 10.25 17.59
C ASN A 96 4.92 10.65 16.25
N TYR A 97 6.05 11.37 16.32
CA TYR A 97 6.85 11.76 15.15
C TYR A 97 8.18 10.99 15.08
N ASP A 98 8.26 9.84 15.77
CA ASP A 98 9.42 8.99 15.68
C ASP A 98 9.52 8.36 14.29
N THR A 99 10.73 7.92 13.97
CA THR A 99 11.01 7.17 12.76
C THR A 99 12.03 6.11 13.18
N PRO A 100 11.98 4.88 12.63
CA PRO A 100 11.15 4.38 11.52
C PRO A 100 9.66 4.13 11.85
N GLU A 101 8.89 3.63 10.89
CA GLU A 101 7.45 3.34 11.00
C GLU A 101 7.10 1.88 10.64
N ALA A 102 5.91 1.40 11.03
CA ALA A 102 5.45 0.01 10.85
C ALA A 102 4.99 -0.37 9.42
N ALA A 103 5.75 0.04 8.40
CA ALA A 103 5.43 -0.25 7.00
C ALA A 103 5.36 -1.75 6.68
N LYS A 104 6.13 -2.60 7.38
CA LYS A 104 6.10 -4.07 7.19
C LYS A 104 4.77 -4.66 7.66
N THR A 105 4.26 -4.17 8.79
CA THR A 105 2.92 -4.50 9.30
C THR A 105 1.84 -4.10 8.30
N GLY A 106 1.91 -2.88 7.75
CA GLY A 106 1.01 -2.43 6.70
C GLY A 106 1.01 -3.35 5.47
N LEU A 107 2.18 -3.75 4.99
CA LEU A 107 2.32 -4.67 3.84
C LEU A 107 1.87 -6.11 4.16
N ALA A 108 2.10 -6.59 5.38
CA ALA A 108 1.61 -7.89 5.81
C ALA A 108 0.08 -7.94 5.80
N LYS A 109 -0.56 -6.89 6.34
CA LYS A 109 -2.01 -6.75 6.30
C LYS A 109 -2.54 -6.60 4.87
N ALA A 110 -1.84 -5.87 4.00
CA ALA A 110 -2.17 -5.77 2.59
C ALA A 110 -2.19 -7.15 1.93
N TYR A 111 -1.12 -7.95 2.11
CA TYR A 111 -1.02 -9.28 1.53
C TYR A 111 -2.10 -10.26 2.07
N GLU A 112 -2.45 -10.14 3.35
CA GLU A 112 -3.55 -10.92 3.95
C GLU A 112 -4.87 -10.69 3.19
N VAL A 113 -5.21 -9.44 2.86
CA VAL A 113 -6.49 -9.09 2.24
C VAL A 113 -6.51 -9.20 0.71
N MET A 114 -5.34 -9.36 0.09
CA MET A 114 -5.21 -9.65 -1.35
C MET A 114 -5.73 -11.06 -1.70
N ARG A 115 -6.04 -11.27 -2.98
CA ARG A 115 -6.51 -12.56 -3.53
C ARG A 115 -5.56 -13.09 -4.61
N PRO A 116 -5.43 -14.43 -4.78
CA PRO A 116 -4.48 -15.02 -5.72
C PRO A 116 -4.92 -14.96 -7.20
N ASP A 117 -6.22 -14.77 -7.46
CA ASP A 117 -6.84 -14.70 -8.79
C ASP A 117 -6.78 -13.29 -9.42
N ALA A 118 -6.12 -12.33 -8.76
CA ALA A 118 -5.95 -10.98 -9.27
C ALA A 118 -4.58 -10.40 -8.90
N LYS A 119 -4.01 -9.59 -9.78
CA LYS A 119 -2.82 -8.80 -9.47
C LYS A 119 -3.24 -7.54 -8.73
N THR A 120 -2.63 -7.26 -7.59
CA THR A 120 -2.96 -6.04 -6.81
C THR A 120 -1.98 -4.91 -7.13
N VAL A 121 -2.49 -3.77 -7.60
CA VAL A 121 -1.72 -2.52 -7.68
C VAL A 121 -1.78 -1.85 -6.31
N ILE A 122 -0.63 -1.67 -5.68
CA ILE A 122 -0.52 -0.99 -4.40
C ILE A 122 0.00 0.43 -4.64
N LEU A 123 -0.77 1.43 -4.21
CA LEU A 123 -0.29 2.80 -4.07
C LEU A 123 0.14 3.00 -2.60
N PHE A 124 1.44 3.03 -2.36
CA PHE A 124 2.02 3.09 -1.02
C PHE A 124 2.48 4.52 -0.69
N TYR A 125 1.97 5.10 0.39
CA TYR A 125 2.24 6.48 0.79
C TYR A 125 2.92 6.52 2.15
N THR A 126 4.03 7.24 2.28
CA THR A 126 4.78 7.37 3.54
C THR A 126 5.83 8.48 3.49
N ASP A 127 6.22 8.98 4.67
CA ASP A 127 7.30 9.93 4.85
C ASP A 127 8.45 9.39 5.74
N ALA A 128 8.38 8.14 6.17
CA ALA A 128 9.39 7.48 7.01
C ALA A 128 9.91 6.17 6.39
N PRO A 129 11.08 5.65 6.82
CA PRO A 129 11.54 4.31 6.44
C PRO A 129 10.79 3.21 7.22
N PRO A 130 10.82 1.94 6.75
CA PRO A 130 10.36 0.79 7.54
C PRO A 130 11.29 0.53 8.73
N HIS A 131 10.81 -0.11 9.81
CA HIS A 131 11.71 -0.67 10.81
C HIS A 131 12.62 -1.74 10.22
N MET A 132 13.93 -1.54 10.37
CA MET A 132 14.99 -2.45 9.92
C MET A 132 15.97 -2.69 11.07
N ALA A 133 16.61 -3.87 11.08
CA ALA A 133 17.64 -4.16 12.07
C ALA A 133 18.80 -3.13 12.06
N GLY A 134 19.08 -2.53 10.90
CA GLY A 134 20.16 -1.55 10.71
C GLY A 134 19.78 -0.07 10.91
N ASN A 135 18.49 0.27 11.06
CA ASN A 135 18.05 1.65 11.36
C ASN A 135 17.40 1.79 12.75
N ALA A 136 17.23 0.69 13.49
CA ALA A 136 16.81 0.65 14.90
C ALA A 136 17.83 1.24 15.89
N GLN A 137 18.94 1.79 15.41
CA GLN A 137 20.07 2.30 16.22
C GLN A 137 20.26 3.82 16.04
N LEU A 138 19.18 4.57 15.82
CA LEU A 138 19.21 6.02 15.99
C LEU A 138 19.39 6.34 17.50
N PRO A 139 20.16 7.38 17.85
CA PRO A 139 20.69 7.57 19.20
C PRO A 139 19.58 7.67 20.26
N ASP A 140 19.90 7.15 21.45
CA ASP A 140 19.07 6.82 22.62
C ASP A 140 18.05 7.88 23.15
N LEU A 141 17.88 9.03 22.50
CA LEU A 141 17.03 10.13 22.96
C LEU A 141 15.53 9.94 22.71
N TRP A 142 15.11 8.90 21.97
CA TRP A 142 13.70 8.64 21.62
C TRP A 142 13.18 7.25 22.01
N ARG A 143 13.92 6.48 22.81
CA ARG A 143 13.62 5.08 23.23
C ARG A 143 12.51 4.95 24.30
N ILE A 144 11.43 5.72 24.22
CA ILE A 144 10.35 5.58 25.21
C ILE A 144 9.48 4.36 24.89
N GLU A 145 9.34 3.98 23.61
CA GLU A 145 8.66 2.77 23.15
C GLU A 145 9.46 2.17 21.97
N ASP A 146 9.89 0.91 22.05
CA ASP A 146 10.68 0.29 20.96
C ASP A 146 9.72 -0.33 19.91
N ASN A 147 9.10 0.55 19.13
CA ASN A 147 8.15 0.21 18.07
C ASN A 147 8.69 -0.86 17.12
N GLY A 148 10.00 -0.83 16.81
CA GLY A 148 10.66 -1.83 15.99
C GLY A 148 10.73 -3.21 16.63
N ILE A 149 10.93 -3.30 17.96
CA ILE A 149 10.80 -4.57 18.69
C ILE A 149 9.35 -5.05 18.65
N SER A 150 8.38 -4.18 18.94
CA SER A 150 6.97 -4.54 18.93
C SER A 150 6.51 -5.06 17.56
N GLU A 151 6.92 -4.40 16.47
CA GLU A 151 6.65 -4.86 15.11
C GLU A 151 7.27 -6.24 14.85
N ARG A 152 8.53 -6.43 15.25
CA ARG A 152 9.21 -7.72 15.07
C ARG A 152 8.53 -8.84 15.84
N GLU A 153 8.07 -8.58 17.06
CA GLU A 153 7.36 -9.55 17.90
C GLU A 153 6.01 -9.90 17.29
N ALA A 154 5.21 -8.90 16.91
CA ALA A 154 3.91 -9.11 16.28
C ALA A 154 4.02 -9.90 14.96
N LEU A 155 4.99 -9.56 14.11
CA LEU A 155 5.26 -10.30 12.88
C LEU A 155 5.91 -11.66 13.13
N SER A 156 6.40 -11.97 14.33
CA SER A 156 6.95 -13.30 14.64
C SER A 156 5.89 -14.33 14.96
N ASP A 157 4.67 -13.91 15.28
CA ASP A 157 3.54 -14.81 15.49
C ASP A 157 3.18 -15.53 14.17
N PRO A 158 3.26 -16.88 14.12
CA PRO A 158 2.93 -17.66 12.93
C PRO A 158 1.46 -17.60 12.52
N THR A 159 0.58 -17.04 13.35
CA THR A 159 -0.85 -16.83 13.04
C THR A 159 -1.15 -15.41 12.57
N SER A 160 -0.20 -14.47 12.69
CA SER A 160 -0.40 -13.08 12.31
C SER A 160 -0.60 -12.91 10.80
N TYR A 161 -1.54 -12.03 10.43
CA TYR A 161 -1.85 -11.66 9.04
C TYR A 161 -2.11 -12.86 8.13
N GLY A 162 -3.02 -13.74 8.53
CA GLY A 162 -3.33 -14.97 7.78
C GLY A 162 -2.17 -15.97 7.70
N GLY A 163 -1.21 -15.88 8.64
CA GLY A 163 0.00 -16.70 8.68
C GLY A 163 1.17 -16.18 7.84
N TYR A 164 1.04 -15.02 7.21
CA TYR A 164 2.09 -14.43 6.38
C TYR A 164 3.04 -13.50 7.16
N GLY A 165 2.67 -13.06 8.36
CA GLY A 165 3.45 -12.11 9.16
C GLY A 165 4.95 -12.45 9.30
N PRO A 166 5.35 -13.71 9.56
CA PRO A 166 6.76 -14.08 9.68
C PRO A 166 7.63 -13.75 8.47
N VAL A 167 7.07 -13.78 7.26
CA VAL A 167 7.79 -13.43 6.03
C VAL A 167 8.05 -11.91 5.98
N PHE A 168 7.11 -11.12 6.47
CA PHE A 168 7.20 -9.66 6.46
C PHE A 168 8.17 -9.08 7.49
N LYS A 169 8.73 -9.89 8.40
CA LYS A 169 9.80 -9.45 9.32
C LYS A 169 11.03 -8.93 8.58
N ASP A 170 11.36 -9.58 7.46
CA ASP A 170 12.48 -9.26 6.61
C ASP A 170 11.99 -8.55 5.33
N TRP A 171 12.54 -7.37 5.07
CA TRP A 171 12.09 -6.53 3.96
C TRP A 171 12.31 -7.18 2.59
N VAL A 172 13.43 -7.88 2.43
CA VAL A 172 13.77 -8.56 1.17
C VAL A 172 12.79 -9.72 0.92
N SER A 173 12.52 -10.52 1.95
CA SER A 173 11.55 -11.61 1.91
C SER A 173 10.13 -11.11 1.61
N ALA A 174 9.72 -10.01 2.24
CA ALA A 174 8.45 -9.34 1.95
C ALA A 174 8.34 -8.91 0.47
N CYS A 175 9.38 -8.27 -0.08
CA CYS A 175 9.41 -7.84 -1.48
C CYS A 175 9.34 -9.04 -2.44
N ASN A 176 10.06 -10.13 -2.14
CA ASN A 176 10.02 -11.36 -2.94
C ASN A 176 8.63 -12.01 -2.89
N LEU A 177 7.99 -12.04 -1.72
CA LEU A 177 6.63 -12.58 -1.59
C LEU A 177 5.62 -11.76 -2.40
N LEU A 178 5.73 -10.43 -2.39
CA LEU A 178 4.87 -9.57 -3.22
C LEU A 178 5.13 -9.74 -4.72
N ARG A 179 6.35 -10.07 -5.13
CA ARG A 179 6.73 -10.29 -6.55
C ARG A 179 6.28 -11.64 -7.08
N GLU A 180 6.56 -12.71 -6.33
CA GLU A 180 6.50 -14.10 -6.82
C GLU A 180 5.53 -14.99 -6.04
N GLY A 181 5.01 -14.52 -4.91
CA GLY A 181 4.02 -15.27 -4.13
C GLY A 181 2.71 -15.47 -4.88
N GLU A 182 1.80 -16.24 -4.26
CA GLU A 182 0.49 -16.54 -4.83
C GLU A 182 -0.36 -15.27 -5.04
N LYS A 183 -0.19 -14.26 -4.17
CA LYS A 183 -0.91 -12.99 -4.26
C LYS A 183 0.05 -11.90 -4.74
N LYS A 184 0.18 -11.74 -6.05
CA LYS A 184 1.16 -10.82 -6.65
C LYS A 184 0.73 -9.37 -6.52
N ALA A 185 1.71 -8.50 -6.28
CA ALA A 185 1.53 -7.05 -6.25
C ALA A 185 2.46 -6.32 -7.21
N GLN A 186 2.02 -5.16 -7.66
CA GLN A 186 2.84 -4.12 -8.29
C GLN A 186 2.74 -2.86 -7.46
N VAL A 187 3.87 -2.41 -6.88
CA VAL A 187 3.87 -1.36 -5.87
C VAL A 187 4.41 -0.05 -6.43
N PHE A 188 3.62 1.01 -6.34
CA PHE A 188 4.04 2.38 -6.61
C PHE A 188 4.13 3.15 -5.30
N CYS A 189 5.33 3.59 -4.95
CA CYS A 189 5.55 4.38 -3.74
C CYS A 189 5.50 5.88 -4.04
N LEU A 190 4.80 6.62 -3.20
CA LEU A 190 4.64 8.07 -3.26
C LEU A 190 5.14 8.67 -1.95
N LEU A 191 6.37 9.16 -1.99
CA LEU A 191 7.14 9.55 -0.80
C LEU A 191 7.08 11.07 -0.58
N GLN A 192 7.04 11.51 0.67
CA GLN A 192 7.02 12.93 1.01
C GLN A 192 8.26 13.69 0.46
N PRO A 193 8.10 14.98 0.08
CA PRO A 193 9.26 15.80 -0.28
C PRO A 193 10.30 15.83 0.84
N GLY A 194 11.57 15.66 0.48
CA GLY A 194 12.70 15.79 1.42
C GLY A 194 13.04 14.53 2.21
N MET A 195 12.39 13.39 1.94
CA MET A 195 12.85 12.10 2.48
C MET A 195 14.31 11.83 2.09
N SER A 196 15.15 11.46 3.06
CA SER A 196 16.56 11.13 2.83
C SER A 196 16.73 10.05 1.76
N HIS A 197 17.75 10.17 0.91
CA HIS A 197 18.10 9.16 -0.09
C HIS A 197 18.29 7.75 0.52
N SER A 198 18.81 7.66 1.75
CA SER A 198 18.94 6.36 2.43
C SER A 198 17.59 5.72 2.71
N PHE A 199 16.57 6.49 3.09
CA PHE A 199 15.22 6.00 3.36
C PHE A 199 14.45 5.69 2.07
N VAL A 200 14.61 6.52 1.04
CA VAL A 200 14.04 6.30 -0.29
C VAL A 200 14.50 4.95 -0.88
N SER A 201 15.72 4.50 -0.56
CA SER A 201 16.28 3.26 -1.10
C SER A 201 15.45 2.00 -0.79
N TYR A 202 14.81 1.93 0.38
CA TYR A 202 13.95 0.80 0.76
C TYR A 202 12.73 0.68 -0.16
N TYR A 203 12.09 1.81 -0.43
CA TYR A 203 10.91 1.89 -1.29
C TYR A 203 11.27 1.76 -2.77
N ASN A 204 12.44 2.27 -3.18
CA ASN A 204 12.94 2.05 -4.54
C ASN A 204 13.19 0.55 -4.79
N TYR A 205 13.75 -0.16 -3.82
CA TYR A 205 13.91 -1.62 -3.90
C TYR A 205 12.54 -2.32 -4.00
N LEU A 206 11.58 -2.01 -3.13
CA LEU A 206 10.22 -2.58 -3.17
C LEU A 206 9.54 -2.37 -4.54
N CYS A 207 9.57 -1.14 -5.05
CA CYS A 207 9.00 -0.80 -6.35
C CYS A 207 9.69 -1.57 -7.48
N THR A 208 11.03 -1.58 -7.49
CA THR A 208 11.81 -2.28 -8.53
C THR A 208 11.50 -3.77 -8.55
N MET A 209 11.47 -4.40 -7.37
CA MET A 209 11.18 -5.82 -7.24
C MET A 209 9.77 -6.17 -7.72
N THR A 210 8.81 -5.28 -7.53
CA THR A 210 7.41 -5.47 -7.91
C THR A 210 7.05 -4.84 -9.26
N GLN A 211 8.04 -4.39 -10.04
CA GLN A 211 7.87 -3.74 -11.35
C GLN A 211 7.01 -2.46 -11.31
N GLY A 212 6.99 -1.75 -10.18
CA GLY A 212 6.35 -0.44 -10.06
C GLY A 212 7.35 0.71 -10.12
N SER A 213 7.02 1.84 -9.48
CA SER A 213 7.86 3.03 -9.49
C SER A 213 7.83 3.76 -8.16
N CYS A 214 9.00 4.25 -7.74
CA CYS A 214 9.17 5.03 -6.53
C CYS A 214 9.29 6.52 -6.90
N ILE A 215 8.36 7.33 -6.40
CA ILE A 215 8.21 8.73 -6.77
C ILE A 215 8.30 9.58 -5.51
N VAL A 216 9.34 10.42 -5.44
CA VAL A 216 9.41 11.47 -4.42
C VAL A 216 8.54 12.62 -4.89
N LEU A 217 7.54 12.98 -4.09
CA LEU A 217 6.62 14.04 -4.42
C LEU A 217 7.35 15.39 -4.38
N HIS A 218 7.14 16.20 -5.41
CA HIS A 218 7.58 17.59 -5.47
C HIS A 218 6.39 18.43 -5.95
N GLY A 219 5.85 19.31 -5.09
CA GLY A 219 4.70 20.17 -5.44
C GLY A 219 3.33 19.55 -5.16
N ASP A 220 2.33 19.86 -5.99
CA ASP A 220 0.89 19.69 -5.71
C ASP A 220 0.45 18.20 -5.70
N LEU A 221 0.42 17.63 -4.49
CA LEU A 221 0.18 16.20 -4.20
C LEU A 221 -1.04 15.61 -4.92
N PRO A 222 -2.21 16.28 -4.97
CA PRO A 222 -3.40 15.71 -5.60
C PRO A 222 -3.24 15.38 -7.08
N SER A 223 -2.49 16.23 -7.79
CA SER A 223 -2.26 16.09 -9.24
C SER A 223 -1.34 14.92 -9.55
N VAL A 224 -0.34 14.68 -8.69
CA VAL A 224 0.63 13.58 -8.85
C VAL A 224 -0.02 12.24 -8.55
N ILE A 225 -0.78 12.17 -7.45
CA ILE A 225 -1.55 10.98 -7.06
C ILE A 225 -2.46 10.52 -8.22
N THR A 226 -3.19 11.46 -8.81
CA THR A 226 -4.10 11.18 -9.93
C THR A 226 -3.32 10.74 -11.17
N LYS A 227 -2.23 11.43 -11.52
CA LYS A 227 -1.39 11.06 -12.67
C LYS A 227 -0.77 9.68 -12.55
N VAL A 228 -0.29 9.30 -11.36
CA VAL A 228 0.31 7.99 -11.14
C VAL A 228 -0.76 6.90 -11.23
N THR A 229 -1.93 7.12 -10.61
CA THR A 229 -3.06 6.19 -10.74
C THR A 229 -3.48 5.99 -12.20
N ILE A 230 -3.53 7.07 -12.99
CA ILE A 230 -3.85 7.01 -14.43
C ILE A 230 -2.72 6.34 -15.21
N GLY A 231 -1.46 6.71 -14.96
CA GLY A 231 -0.29 6.14 -15.63
C GLY A 231 -0.18 4.63 -15.42
N SER A 232 -0.35 4.16 -14.18
CA SER A 232 -0.42 2.73 -13.87
C SER A 232 -1.56 2.03 -14.62
N SER A 233 -2.71 2.70 -14.79
CA SER A 233 -3.83 2.14 -15.57
C SER A 233 -3.49 2.03 -17.06
N VAL A 234 -2.79 3.03 -17.62
CA VAL A 234 -2.38 3.06 -19.04
C VAL A 234 -1.28 2.03 -19.33
N ASP A 235 -0.31 1.84 -18.44
CA ASP A 235 0.72 0.80 -18.60
C ASP A 235 0.10 -0.60 -18.58
N LEU A 236 -0.93 -0.81 -17.75
CA LEU A 236 -1.70 -2.06 -17.71
C LEU A 236 -2.54 -2.27 -18.98
N ASP A 237 -3.15 -1.22 -19.53
CA ASP A 237 -3.88 -1.30 -20.80
C ASP A 237 -2.95 -1.51 -22.01
N GLY A 238 -1.72 -0.97 -21.98
CA GLY A 238 -0.69 -1.20 -23.00
C GLY A 238 -0.26 -2.67 -23.07
N ILE A 239 -0.16 -3.35 -21.92
CA ILE A 239 0.10 -4.79 -21.84
C ILE A 239 -1.08 -5.59 -22.43
N ARG A 240 -2.33 -5.18 -22.18
CA ARG A 240 -3.52 -5.84 -22.73
C ARG A 240 -3.61 -5.74 -24.25
N GLN A 241 -3.18 -4.64 -24.86
CA GLN A 241 -3.21 -4.46 -26.31
C GLN A 241 -2.04 -5.15 -27.04
N ALA A 242 -0.88 -5.31 -26.40
CA ALA A 242 0.28 -5.97 -26.98
C ALA A 242 0.21 -7.51 -26.93
N GLY A 243 -0.76 -8.08 -26.20
CA GLY A 243 -1.00 -9.52 -26.05
C GLY A 243 -2.11 -10.11 -26.93
N CYS A 244 -2.62 -9.37 -27.93
CA CYS A 244 -3.59 -9.84 -28.93
C CYS A 244 -2.94 -10.12 -30.28
#